data_AF-A0A1G8T4M7-F1
#
_entry.id   AF-A0A1G8T4M7-F1
#
_cell.length_a   1.000
_cell.length_b   1.000
_cell.length_c   1.000
_cell.angle_alpha   90.00
_cell.angle_beta   90.00
_cell.angle_gamma   90.00
#
_symmetry.space_group_name_H-M   'P 1'
#
loop_
_entity.id
_entity.type
_entity.pdbx_description
1 polymer ?
#
loop_
_entity_poly.entity_id
_entity_poly.type
_entity_poly.pdbx_seq_one_letter_code
_entity_poly.pdbx_strand_id
1 'polypeptide(L)'
;MTAETAAGALLRNRAAYDALVRVAERCAADNDVERVLRAAAVAADFAYVSPIGVLADPHLESLVITAVRGDEPAPLVERDRRTGRVLHVLTHASGIGGHSRLAWRWMGRDSRVSDLVLTNQSGSAPTELLNAAIASGGQVYDLRSAYDSLADQAHALRELMRDVDVVVAHVHPFDSVMLAAANLPGARPPIILENHADHTYWLGVGAADLICDNREIGQRVSAQLRQVAPERLALLPLSIDPAPKSYSRSDLLEQFTAADDSSVLAICIATPAKLLPVFGTGFTDLADVILGRIPTLCLFVVGPTADGPWQHLADKYPGRVRAVGLLPDADMLYAAADIYLDGYPVSTGTAVLEAAEAGIPVLSLQQTDHYSEVWTAQSPGIGEGIDNLEEYLDQLSELAASTELRRQRGAALQASVRAAHAGEGWRASLEALYARARGAESVESSATPASQRCIGAEYYEELLRYARPGRASFAFDQALPTLPYLQIASDGLYDELMAAWLMAEADRSGSQPRLRVRVQPGWQNARAWALRALKLASREPLVTLSLPPAYADDDANTTLALGLLAQLGLDPENCGQVSIELASSFVDGVVFNVAPDPNGLDRVESIARALRRDWQL
;
A
#
# COMPACT_ATOMS: atom_id res chain seq x y z
N MET A 1 23.15 -19.48 1.85
CA MET A 1 21.82 -19.34 2.49
C MET A 1 20.82 -20.01 1.57
N THR A 2 20.07 -21.00 2.05
CA THR A 2 18.94 -21.57 1.30
C THR A 2 17.90 -20.47 1.10
N ALA A 3 17.36 -20.35 -0.12
CA ALA A 3 16.25 -19.44 -0.39
C ALA A 3 15.11 -19.78 0.57
N GLU A 4 14.56 -18.76 1.17
CA GLU A 4 13.52 -18.91 2.17
C GLU A 4 12.18 -19.27 1.55
N THR A 5 11.45 -20.19 2.17
CA THR A 5 10.10 -20.57 1.73
C THR A 5 9.09 -19.48 2.07
N ALA A 6 8.02 -19.38 1.28
CA ALA A 6 6.93 -18.43 1.52
C ALA A 6 6.31 -18.61 2.91
N ALA A 7 6.06 -19.86 3.33
CA ALA A 7 5.63 -20.17 4.69
C ALA A 7 6.59 -19.66 5.78
N GLY A 8 7.91 -19.79 5.59
CA GLY A 8 8.91 -19.27 6.53
C GLY A 8 8.90 -17.74 6.63
N ALA A 9 8.65 -17.06 5.52
CA ALA A 9 8.48 -15.61 5.44
C ALA A 9 7.18 -15.11 6.11
N LEU A 10 6.06 -15.80 5.91
CA LEU A 10 4.81 -15.49 6.60
C LEU A 10 4.96 -15.64 8.11
N LEU A 11 5.59 -16.72 8.58
CA LEU A 11 5.85 -16.93 10.00
C LEU A 11 6.74 -15.84 10.61
N ARG A 12 7.76 -15.38 9.87
CA ARG A 12 8.57 -14.22 10.30
C ARG A 12 7.76 -12.96 10.42
N ASN A 13 7.06 -12.60 9.35
CA ASN A 13 6.26 -11.39 9.34
C ASN A 13 5.25 -11.43 10.49
N ARG A 14 4.63 -12.59 10.74
CA ARG A 14 3.71 -12.76 11.86
C ARG A 14 4.38 -12.55 13.22
N ALA A 15 5.56 -13.12 13.45
CA ALA A 15 6.29 -12.93 14.72
C ALA A 15 6.68 -11.46 14.96
N ALA A 16 7.15 -10.77 13.91
CA ALA A 16 7.45 -9.34 13.95
C ALA A 16 6.20 -8.51 14.25
N TYR A 17 5.08 -8.79 13.58
CA TYR A 17 3.80 -8.15 13.83
C TYR A 17 3.31 -8.37 15.27
N ASP A 18 3.31 -9.62 15.76
CA ASP A 18 2.89 -9.94 17.13
C ASP A 18 3.76 -9.19 18.17
N ALA A 19 5.05 -8.94 17.87
CA ALA A 19 5.92 -8.13 18.72
C ALA A 19 5.54 -6.64 18.74
N LEU A 20 5.12 -6.08 17.60
CA LEU A 20 4.61 -4.71 17.52
C LEU A 20 3.27 -4.57 18.26
N VAL A 21 2.38 -5.56 18.14
CA VAL A 21 1.10 -5.59 18.88
C VAL A 21 1.35 -5.61 20.39
N ARG A 22 2.36 -6.35 20.88
CA ARG A 22 2.74 -6.31 22.32
C ARG A 22 3.14 -4.92 22.82
N VAL A 23 3.64 -4.04 21.94
CA VAL A 23 3.90 -2.64 22.32
C VAL A 23 2.58 -1.91 22.52
N ALA A 24 1.61 -2.08 21.62
CA ALA A 24 0.28 -1.51 21.76
C ALA A 24 -0.44 -2.01 23.03
N GLU A 25 -0.30 -3.29 23.38
CA GLU A 25 -0.83 -3.87 24.63
C GLU A 25 -0.27 -3.17 25.88
N ARG A 26 1.04 -2.91 25.91
CA ARG A 26 1.67 -2.16 27.03
C ARG A 26 1.15 -0.74 27.12
N CYS A 27 1.08 -0.04 25.98
CA CYS A 27 0.51 1.32 25.95
C CYS A 27 -0.95 1.35 26.42
N ALA A 28 -1.74 0.31 26.09
CA ALA A 28 -3.12 0.18 26.56
C ALA A 28 -3.17 -0.07 28.07
N ALA A 29 -2.28 -0.92 28.62
CA ALA A 29 -2.18 -1.15 30.06
C ALA A 29 -1.78 0.13 30.84
N ASP A 30 -1.00 1.01 30.22
CA ASP A 30 -0.62 2.33 30.76
C ASP A 30 -1.73 3.39 30.59
N ASN A 31 -2.85 3.06 29.94
CA ASN A 31 -3.94 3.98 29.56
C ASN A 31 -3.47 5.16 28.68
N ASP A 32 -2.43 4.96 27.87
CA ASP A 32 -1.89 5.97 26.97
C ASP A 32 -2.53 5.83 25.57
N VAL A 33 -3.66 6.52 25.37
CA VAL A 33 -4.43 6.47 24.13
C VAL A 33 -3.58 6.86 22.92
N GLU A 34 -2.80 7.93 23.02
CA GLU A 34 -1.98 8.41 21.91
C GLU A 34 -0.96 7.35 21.47
N ARG A 35 -0.27 6.73 22.45
CA ARG A 35 0.71 5.68 22.14
C ARG A 35 0.04 4.41 21.62
N VAL A 36 -1.16 4.05 22.07
CA VAL A 36 -1.95 2.95 21.50
C VAL A 36 -2.25 3.21 20.02
N LEU A 37 -2.78 4.40 19.68
CA LEU A 37 -3.11 4.75 18.28
C LEU A 37 -1.89 4.71 17.38
N ARG A 38 -0.75 5.24 17.84
CA ARG A 38 0.52 5.21 17.11
C ARG A 38 1.03 3.78 16.93
N ALA A 39 1.08 2.98 18.00
CA ALA A 39 1.56 1.59 17.93
C ALA A 39 0.67 0.73 17.00
N ALA A 40 -0.65 0.91 17.06
CA ALA A 40 -1.58 0.23 16.17
C ALA A 40 -1.41 0.61 14.70
N ALA A 41 -1.23 1.90 14.40
CA ALA A 41 -0.93 2.35 13.04
C ALA A 41 0.35 1.71 12.49
N VAL A 42 1.41 1.63 13.30
CA VAL A 42 2.68 1.00 12.90
C VAL A 42 2.55 -0.50 12.66
N ALA A 43 1.88 -1.22 13.56
CA ALA A 43 1.64 -2.66 13.40
C ALA A 43 0.80 -2.94 12.15
N ALA A 44 -0.23 -2.14 11.90
CA ALA A 44 -1.09 -2.27 10.73
C ALA A 44 -0.36 -1.94 9.41
N ASP A 45 0.46 -0.89 9.37
CA ASP A 45 1.26 -0.57 8.19
C ASP A 45 2.26 -1.68 7.88
N PHE A 46 2.91 -2.23 8.92
CA PHE A 46 3.77 -3.41 8.77
C PHE A 46 3.00 -4.58 8.15
N ALA A 47 1.81 -4.91 8.66
CA ALA A 47 1.00 -6.01 8.15
C ALA A 47 0.48 -5.78 6.72
N TYR A 48 0.24 -4.51 6.34
CA TYR A 48 -0.14 -4.12 4.99
C TYR A 48 0.96 -4.41 3.96
N VAL A 49 2.21 -4.08 4.28
CA VAL A 49 3.36 -4.25 3.36
C VAL A 49 4.08 -5.60 3.51
N SER A 50 3.89 -6.28 4.64
CA SER A 50 4.49 -7.59 4.94
C SER A 50 3.41 -8.57 5.37
N PRO A 51 2.89 -9.40 4.43
CA PRO A 51 1.80 -10.34 4.73
C PRO A 51 2.08 -11.21 5.94
N ILE A 52 1.11 -11.28 6.88
CA ILE A 52 1.24 -11.94 8.20
C ILE A 52 0.35 -13.19 8.36
N GLY A 53 -0.30 -13.62 7.28
CA GLY A 53 -1.23 -14.76 7.32
C GLY A 53 -2.63 -14.44 7.85
N VAL A 54 -2.97 -13.16 8.01
CA VAL A 54 -4.33 -12.65 8.27
C VAL A 54 -4.55 -11.33 7.52
N LEU A 55 -5.80 -10.98 7.22
CA LEU A 55 -6.16 -9.70 6.56
C LEU A 55 -6.85 -8.68 7.49
N ALA A 56 -7.11 -9.06 8.74
CA ALA A 56 -7.59 -8.19 9.80
C ALA A 56 -7.19 -8.80 11.15
N ASP A 57 -7.01 -7.96 12.17
CA ASP A 57 -6.71 -8.41 13.53
C ASP A 57 -7.67 -7.77 14.55
N PRO A 58 -8.73 -8.50 14.96
CA PRO A 58 -9.69 -8.00 15.93
C PRO A 58 -9.08 -7.66 17.29
N HIS A 59 -7.96 -8.29 17.66
CA HIS A 59 -7.29 -8.01 18.93
C HIS A 59 -6.67 -6.61 18.92
N LEU A 60 -5.90 -6.29 17.87
CA LEU A 60 -5.31 -4.96 17.71
C LEU A 60 -6.40 -3.87 17.64
N GLU A 61 -7.48 -4.11 16.90
CA GLU A 61 -8.60 -3.17 16.85
C GLU A 61 -9.27 -2.99 18.23
N SER A 62 -9.43 -4.07 19.00
CA SER A 62 -10.01 -4.00 20.36
C SER A 62 -9.16 -3.14 21.31
N LEU A 63 -7.83 -3.13 21.17
CA LEU A 63 -6.96 -2.25 21.96
C LEU A 63 -7.26 -0.77 21.67
N VAL A 64 -7.39 -0.41 20.39
CA VAL A 64 -7.75 0.95 19.96
C VAL A 64 -9.13 1.33 20.48
N ILE A 65 -10.13 0.47 20.25
CA ILE A 65 -11.53 0.71 20.65
C ILE A 65 -11.62 0.89 22.16
N THR A 66 -10.98 0.02 22.94
CA THR A 66 -11.01 0.10 24.41
C THR A 66 -10.31 1.34 24.92
N ALA A 67 -9.16 1.72 24.32
CA ALA A 67 -8.42 2.92 24.73
C ALA A 67 -9.25 4.20 24.57
N VAL A 68 -10.01 4.34 23.48
CA VAL A 68 -10.79 5.57 23.22
C VAL A 68 -12.17 5.57 23.87
N ARG A 69 -12.75 4.40 24.14
CA ARG A 69 -14.08 4.25 24.74
C ARG A 69 -14.03 4.18 26.27
N GLY A 70 -12.97 3.61 26.83
CA GLY A 70 -12.93 3.25 28.26
C GLY A 70 -14.13 2.36 28.64
N ASP A 71 -14.79 2.70 29.74
CA ASP A 71 -15.98 2.01 30.26
C ASP A 71 -17.30 2.50 29.64
N GLU A 72 -17.27 3.46 28.71
CA GLU A 72 -18.47 3.99 28.08
C GLU A 72 -19.12 2.97 27.12
N PRO A 73 -20.45 3.06 26.90
CA PRO A 73 -21.13 2.19 25.95
C PRO A 73 -20.63 2.40 24.52
N ALA A 74 -20.87 1.40 23.66
CA ALA A 74 -20.64 1.53 22.23
C ALA A 74 -21.42 2.71 21.64
N PRO A 75 -20.88 3.39 20.60
CA PRO A 75 -21.52 4.56 20.03
C PRO A 75 -22.86 4.22 19.37
N LEU A 76 -23.82 5.13 19.51
CA LEU A 76 -25.14 5.00 18.89
C LEU A 76 -25.08 5.44 17.43
N VAL A 77 -25.56 4.59 16.51
CA VAL A 77 -25.64 4.91 15.08
C VAL A 77 -26.96 5.64 14.77
N GLU A 78 -26.86 6.92 14.43
CA GLU A 78 -27.98 7.76 13.98
C GLU A 78 -28.25 7.57 12.48
N ARG A 79 -29.30 6.82 12.16
CA ARG A 79 -29.64 6.39 10.80
C ARG A 79 -30.58 7.35 10.06
N ASP A 80 -31.29 8.18 10.81
CA ASP A 80 -32.41 8.98 10.31
C ASP A 80 -32.03 10.38 9.83
N ARG A 81 -30.76 10.78 9.98
CA ARG A 81 -30.28 12.09 9.57
C ARG A 81 -30.40 12.30 8.05
N ARG A 82 -30.85 13.48 7.60
CA ARG A 82 -31.04 13.82 6.18
C ARG A 82 -30.62 15.28 5.91
N THR A 83 -29.38 15.63 6.24
CA THR A 83 -28.78 16.95 5.96
C THR A 83 -28.37 17.13 4.50
N GLY A 84 -28.30 16.04 3.72
CA GLY A 84 -27.80 16.07 2.35
C GLY A 84 -26.29 16.24 2.29
N ARG A 85 -25.57 15.82 3.33
CA ARG A 85 -24.11 15.93 3.46
C ARG A 85 -23.44 14.56 3.65
N VAL A 86 -22.29 14.35 3.02
CA VAL A 86 -21.46 13.15 3.14
C VAL A 86 -20.06 13.57 3.57
N LEU A 87 -19.49 12.91 4.59
CA LEU A 87 -18.10 13.12 4.97
C LEU A 87 -17.21 12.05 4.34
N HIS A 88 -16.30 12.46 3.46
CA HIS A 88 -15.26 11.61 2.89
C HIS A 88 -13.99 11.74 3.73
N VAL A 89 -13.48 10.63 4.24
CA VAL A 89 -12.26 10.60 5.08
C VAL A 89 -11.17 9.84 4.34
N LEU A 90 -10.03 10.47 4.10
CA LEU A 90 -8.85 9.87 3.49
C LEU A 90 -7.67 9.99 4.46
N THR A 91 -6.79 8.99 4.48
CA THR A 91 -5.55 9.11 5.23
C THR A 91 -4.58 10.08 4.57
N HIS A 92 -4.36 9.90 3.28
CA HIS A 92 -3.55 10.77 2.45
C HIS A 92 -4.03 10.65 1.01
N ALA A 93 -3.87 11.71 0.22
CA ALA A 93 -4.17 11.73 -1.19
C ALA A 93 -2.93 11.99 -2.06
N SER A 94 -2.75 11.18 -3.09
CA SER A 94 -1.64 11.24 -4.06
C SER A 94 -2.15 11.64 -5.45
N GLY A 95 -1.34 12.41 -6.19
CA GLY A 95 -1.66 12.81 -7.57
C GLY A 95 -1.56 11.68 -8.58
N ILE A 96 -0.94 10.56 -8.20
CA ILE A 96 -0.76 9.35 -9.01
C ILE A 96 -1.42 8.18 -8.29
N GLY A 97 -2.16 7.36 -9.03
CA GLY A 97 -2.82 6.15 -8.53
C GLY A 97 -4.35 6.23 -8.50
N GLY A 98 -5.00 5.06 -8.43
CA GLY A 98 -6.46 4.96 -8.52
C GLY A 98 -7.22 5.37 -7.26
N HIS A 99 -6.60 5.29 -6.08
CA HIS A 99 -7.28 5.50 -4.79
C HIS A 99 -7.83 6.93 -4.62
N SER A 100 -7.00 7.97 -4.77
CA SER A 100 -7.47 9.36 -4.68
C SER A 100 -8.50 9.69 -5.77
N ARG A 101 -8.32 9.11 -6.96
CA ARG A 101 -9.22 9.26 -8.10
C ARG A 101 -10.60 8.69 -7.85
N LEU A 102 -10.69 7.55 -7.17
CA LEU A 102 -11.94 6.97 -6.71
C LEU A 102 -12.73 7.97 -5.85
N ALA A 103 -12.09 8.53 -4.83
CA ALA A 103 -12.75 9.44 -3.89
C ALA A 103 -13.31 10.70 -4.59
N TRP A 104 -12.53 11.37 -5.45
CA TRP A 104 -13.03 12.58 -6.12
C TRP A 104 -14.08 12.29 -7.19
N ARG A 105 -14.00 11.13 -7.87
CA ARG A 105 -15.04 10.70 -8.82
C ARG A 105 -16.35 10.38 -8.11
N TRP A 106 -16.29 9.82 -6.91
CA TRP A 106 -17.45 9.61 -6.06
C TRP A 106 -18.08 10.94 -5.68
N MET A 107 -17.31 11.85 -5.08
CA MET A 107 -17.79 13.19 -4.68
C MET A 107 -18.38 13.96 -5.87
N GLY A 108 -17.70 13.94 -7.02
CA GLY A 108 -18.16 14.65 -8.22
C GLY A 108 -19.42 14.07 -8.87
N ARG A 109 -19.83 12.85 -8.52
CA ARG A 109 -21.04 12.20 -9.05
C ARG A 109 -22.18 12.10 -8.06
N ASP A 110 -21.90 12.29 -6.78
CA ASP A 110 -22.94 12.48 -5.77
C ASP A 110 -23.53 13.89 -5.93
N SER A 111 -24.85 14.01 -5.79
CA SER A 111 -25.53 15.30 -5.78
C SER A 111 -25.58 15.96 -4.41
N ARG A 112 -25.11 15.26 -3.37
CA ARG A 112 -25.00 15.77 -2.00
C ARG A 112 -23.77 16.66 -1.83
N VAL A 113 -23.74 17.40 -0.73
CA VAL A 113 -22.56 18.15 -0.33
C VAL A 113 -21.52 17.16 0.24
N SER A 114 -20.31 17.17 -0.31
CA SER A 114 -19.21 16.32 0.11
C SER A 114 -18.17 17.13 0.89
N ASP A 115 -18.10 16.88 2.19
CA ASP A 115 -16.99 17.34 3.03
C ASP A 115 -15.82 16.35 2.93
N LEU A 116 -14.59 16.85 2.96
CA LEU A 116 -13.36 16.06 2.83
C LEU A 116 -12.48 16.24 4.07
N VAL A 117 -12.03 15.13 4.65
CA VAL A 117 -11.07 15.12 5.75
C VAL A 117 -9.84 14.33 5.34
N LEU A 118 -8.67 14.90 5.58
CA LEU A 118 -7.37 14.25 5.45
C LEU A 118 -6.78 14.03 6.85
N THR A 119 -6.61 12.78 7.28
CA THR A 119 -6.11 12.48 8.64
C THR A 119 -4.59 12.59 8.72
N ASN A 120 -3.88 12.37 7.61
CA ASN A 120 -2.42 12.28 7.60
C ASN A 120 -1.76 12.80 6.30
N GLN A 121 -2.28 13.88 5.73
CA GLN A 121 -1.75 14.42 4.47
C GLN A 121 -0.30 14.90 4.61
N SER A 122 0.61 14.38 3.78
CA SER A 122 1.94 14.96 3.56
C SER A 122 1.99 15.67 2.22
N GLY A 123 2.46 16.92 2.21
CA GLY A 123 2.54 17.72 0.99
C GLY A 123 1.16 18.12 0.44
N SER A 124 1.12 18.62 -0.80
CA SER A 124 -0.12 19.08 -1.42
C SER A 124 -1.03 17.92 -1.82
N ALA A 125 -2.30 18.00 -1.42
CA ALA A 125 -3.34 17.11 -1.95
C ALA A 125 -3.64 17.43 -3.43
N PRO A 126 -4.12 16.46 -4.23
CA PRO A 126 -4.48 16.68 -5.62
C PRO A 126 -5.56 17.75 -5.78
N THR A 127 -5.39 18.67 -6.73
CA THR A 127 -6.32 19.78 -6.95
C THR A 127 -7.72 19.28 -7.33
N GLU A 128 -7.80 18.19 -8.08
CA GLU A 128 -9.05 17.52 -8.48
C GLU A 128 -9.85 17.05 -7.27
N LEU A 129 -9.18 16.50 -6.25
CA LEU A 129 -9.79 16.07 -5.00
C LEU A 129 -10.38 17.25 -4.24
N LEU A 130 -9.59 18.31 -4.07
CA LEU A 130 -10.01 19.52 -3.37
C LEU A 130 -11.17 20.20 -4.10
N ASN A 131 -11.09 20.30 -5.43
CA ASN A 131 -12.12 20.89 -6.27
C ASN A 131 -13.42 20.09 -6.22
N ALA A 132 -13.38 18.75 -6.17
CA ALA A 132 -14.59 17.95 -6.07
C ALA A 132 -15.37 18.25 -4.77
N ALA A 133 -14.69 18.36 -3.64
CA ALA A 133 -15.31 18.75 -2.37
C ALA A 133 -15.87 20.19 -2.44
N ILE A 134 -15.07 21.16 -2.89
CA ILE A 134 -15.47 22.57 -2.98
C ILE A 134 -16.64 22.78 -3.94
N ALA A 135 -16.62 22.13 -5.12
CA ALA A 135 -17.67 22.25 -6.13
C ALA A 135 -19.02 21.67 -5.67
N SER A 136 -19.00 20.69 -4.76
CA SER A 136 -20.21 20.18 -4.11
C SER A 136 -20.77 21.13 -3.03
N GLY A 137 -20.06 22.21 -2.69
CA GLY A 137 -20.39 23.12 -1.59
C GLY A 137 -19.85 22.67 -0.22
N GLY A 138 -18.97 21.67 -0.20
CA GLY A 138 -18.37 21.13 1.02
C GLY A 138 -17.14 21.89 1.49
N GLN A 139 -16.53 21.38 2.55
CA GLN A 139 -15.30 21.91 3.16
C GLN A 139 -14.18 20.87 3.13
N VAL A 140 -12.94 21.34 3.21
CA VAL A 140 -11.75 20.48 3.30
C VAL A 140 -11.05 20.72 4.64
N TYR A 141 -10.75 19.64 5.34
CA TYR A 141 -10.06 19.64 6.63
C TYR A 141 -8.79 18.80 6.54
N ASP A 142 -7.66 19.37 6.92
CA ASP A 142 -6.41 18.63 7.11
C ASP A 142 -6.12 18.54 8.61
N LEU A 143 -6.35 17.36 9.18
CA LEU A 143 -6.22 17.15 10.62
C LEU A 143 -4.76 17.06 11.05
N ARG A 144 -3.88 16.59 10.15
CA ARG A 144 -2.46 16.46 10.45
C ARG A 144 -1.80 17.82 10.66
N SER A 145 -2.15 18.81 9.85
CA SER A 145 -1.62 20.17 10.02
C SER A 145 -2.30 20.95 11.15
N ALA A 146 -3.49 20.53 11.58
CA ALA A 146 -4.27 21.21 12.61
C ALA A 146 -4.03 20.71 14.04
N TYR A 147 -3.56 19.47 14.23
CA TYR A 147 -3.46 18.83 15.54
C TYR A 147 -2.14 18.07 15.73
N ASP A 148 -1.59 18.15 16.94
CA ASP A 148 -0.28 17.56 17.30
C ASP A 148 -0.35 16.07 17.69
N SER A 149 -1.54 15.53 17.95
CA SER A 149 -1.76 14.15 18.42
C SER A 149 -2.84 13.43 17.62
N LEU A 150 -2.74 12.10 17.48
CA LEU A 150 -3.75 11.27 16.82
C LEU A 150 -5.05 11.21 17.63
N ALA A 151 -4.97 11.27 18.96
CA ALA A 151 -6.14 11.34 19.82
C ALA A 151 -6.96 12.61 19.55
N ASP A 152 -6.31 13.78 19.46
CA ASP A 152 -7.00 15.04 19.13
C ASP A 152 -7.59 15.01 17.71
N GLN A 153 -6.87 14.43 16.74
CA GLN A 153 -7.40 14.23 15.39
C GLN A 153 -8.65 13.33 15.40
N ALA A 154 -8.66 12.26 16.21
CA ALA A 154 -9.81 11.37 16.32
C ALA A 154 -11.03 12.09 16.91
N HIS A 155 -10.84 12.92 17.94
CA HIS A 155 -11.89 13.77 18.51
C HIS A 155 -12.40 14.80 17.50
N ALA A 156 -11.49 15.48 16.79
CA ALA A 156 -11.86 16.45 15.75
C ALA A 156 -12.65 15.79 14.61
N LEU A 157 -12.21 14.61 14.16
CA LEU A 157 -12.92 13.83 13.16
C LEU A 157 -14.32 13.44 13.66
N ARG A 158 -14.45 12.98 14.91
CA ARG A 158 -15.75 12.67 15.53
C ARG A 158 -16.68 13.89 15.55
N GLU A 159 -16.18 15.08 15.85
CA GLU A 159 -16.99 16.31 15.79
C GLU A 159 -17.48 16.61 14.36
N LEU A 160 -16.62 16.45 13.35
CA LEU A 160 -17.00 16.62 11.94
C LEU A 160 -18.06 15.61 11.47
N MET A 161 -18.14 14.43 12.09
CA MET A 161 -19.18 13.44 11.80
C MET A 161 -20.58 13.85 12.29
N ARG A 162 -20.70 14.84 13.18
CA ARG A 162 -21.98 15.16 13.85
C ARG A 162 -23.07 15.62 12.89
N ASP A 163 -22.73 16.31 11.81
CA ASP A 163 -23.72 16.98 10.95
C ASP A 163 -23.89 16.33 9.56
N VAL A 164 -23.29 15.15 9.35
CA VAL A 164 -23.35 14.44 8.07
C VAL A 164 -24.28 13.23 8.12
N ASP A 165 -24.82 12.86 6.97
CA ASP A 165 -25.75 11.74 6.84
C ASP A 165 -25.06 10.38 6.89
N VAL A 166 -23.84 10.33 6.39
CA VAL A 166 -23.02 9.12 6.24
C VAL A 166 -21.56 9.55 6.13
N VAL A 167 -20.68 8.70 6.67
CA VAL A 167 -19.23 8.82 6.49
C VAL A 167 -18.78 7.76 5.50
N VAL A 168 -17.97 8.15 4.53
CA VAL A 168 -17.28 7.23 3.62
C VAL A 168 -15.78 7.29 3.91
N ALA A 169 -15.25 6.23 4.49
CA ALA A 169 -13.85 6.08 4.82
C ALA A 169 -13.10 5.45 3.63
N HIS A 170 -12.33 6.30 2.94
CA HIS A 170 -11.35 5.97 1.90
C HIS A 170 -9.95 5.92 2.55
N VAL A 171 -9.85 5.28 3.70
CA VAL A 171 -8.66 5.35 4.55
C VAL A 171 -7.66 4.29 4.16
N HIS A 172 -6.38 4.61 4.26
CA HIS A 172 -5.32 3.63 4.08
C HIS A 172 -5.40 2.56 5.17
N PRO A 173 -4.86 1.36 4.91
CA PRO A 173 -4.91 0.21 5.81
C PRO A 173 -4.52 0.40 7.27
N PHE A 174 -3.79 1.45 7.59
CA PHE A 174 -3.20 1.70 8.90
C PHE A 174 -3.82 2.88 9.66
N ASP A 175 -4.96 3.42 9.19
CA ASP A 175 -5.58 4.61 9.78
C ASP A 175 -6.26 4.30 11.13
N SER A 176 -5.49 4.46 12.21
CA SER A 176 -6.00 4.32 13.57
C SER A 176 -6.87 5.50 14.02
N VAL A 177 -6.76 6.68 13.38
CA VAL A 177 -7.57 7.87 13.68
C VAL A 177 -9.03 7.62 13.29
N MET A 178 -9.28 7.04 12.11
CA MET A 178 -10.63 6.69 11.67
C MET A 178 -11.25 5.60 12.54
N LEU A 179 -10.48 4.57 12.92
CA LEU A 179 -10.94 3.52 13.84
C LEU A 179 -11.30 4.08 15.23
N ALA A 180 -10.44 4.95 15.77
CA ALA A 180 -10.66 5.67 17.02
C ALA A 180 -11.90 6.55 16.94
N ALA A 181 -11.96 7.43 15.94
CA ALA A 181 -13.07 8.34 15.74
C ALA A 181 -14.39 7.60 15.56
N ALA A 182 -14.43 6.44 14.91
CA ALA A 182 -15.63 5.62 14.77
C ALA A 182 -16.16 5.08 16.10
N ASN A 183 -15.27 4.89 17.10
CA ASN A 183 -15.56 4.21 18.36
C ASN A 183 -15.55 5.12 19.60
N LEU A 184 -15.23 6.41 19.44
CA LEU A 184 -15.43 7.41 20.49
C LEU A 184 -16.89 7.41 20.97
N PRO A 185 -17.16 7.60 22.28
CA PRO A 185 -18.52 7.58 22.81
C PRO A 185 -19.47 8.61 22.17
N GLY A 186 -20.76 8.38 22.32
CA GLY A 186 -21.82 9.26 21.81
C GLY A 186 -22.43 8.81 20.48
N ALA A 187 -23.14 9.73 19.82
CA ALA A 187 -23.86 9.45 18.59
C ALA A 187 -23.01 9.74 17.35
N ARG A 188 -23.18 8.90 16.32
CA ARG A 188 -22.50 9.07 15.03
C ARG A 188 -23.38 8.64 13.85
N PRO A 189 -23.14 9.15 12.63
CA PRO A 189 -23.77 8.63 11.42
C PRO A 189 -23.26 7.20 11.10
N PRO A 190 -23.94 6.49 10.19
CA PRO A 190 -23.40 5.26 9.63
C PRO A 190 -22.07 5.50 8.91
N ILE A 191 -21.17 4.52 8.99
CA ILE A 191 -19.84 4.54 8.38
C ILE A 191 -19.75 3.44 7.33
N ILE A 192 -19.38 3.83 6.12
CA ILE A 192 -19.03 2.94 5.02
C ILE A 192 -17.51 2.96 4.87
N LEU A 193 -16.87 1.80 4.94
CA LEU A 193 -15.46 1.67 4.56
C LEU A 193 -15.38 1.26 3.10
N GLU A 194 -14.74 2.08 2.29
CA GLU A 194 -14.42 1.77 0.89
C GLU A 194 -13.19 0.86 0.87
N ASN A 195 -13.34 -0.35 0.32
CA ASN A 195 -12.31 -1.38 0.34
C ASN A 195 -11.51 -1.41 -0.96
N HIS A 196 -10.68 -0.38 -1.19
CA HIS A 196 -9.73 -0.36 -2.32
C HIS A 196 -8.57 -1.36 -2.14
N ALA A 197 -8.30 -1.77 -0.90
CA ALA A 197 -7.22 -2.67 -0.50
C ALA A 197 -7.75 -4.08 -0.17
N ASP A 198 -8.70 -4.56 -0.97
CA ASP A 198 -9.41 -5.84 -0.74
C ASP A 198 -8.47 -7.04 -0.56
N HIS A 199 -7.29 -6.97 -1.17
CA HIS A 199 -6.30 -8.03 -1.22
C HIS A 199 -5.30 -8.06 -0.05
N THR A 200 -5.21 -7.01 0.78
CA THR A 200 -4.16 -6.85 1.82
C THR A 200 -4.73 -6.61 3.21
N TYR A 201 -3.89 -6.70 4.24
CA TYR A 201 -4.31 -6.36 5.61
C TYR A 201 -4.79 -4.91 5.72
N TRP A 202 -5.82 -4.64 6.54
CA TRP A 202 -6.19 -3.29 6.98
C TRP A 202 -6.94 -3.27 8.34
N LEU A 203 -6.88 -2.13 9.02
CA LEU A 203 -7.73 -1.76 10.17
C LEU A 203 -9.06 -1.17 9.69
N GLY A 204 -10.13 -1.43 10.43
CA GLY A 204 -11.42 -0.78 10.24
C GLY A 204 -12.63 -1.71 10.32
N VAL A 205 -12.47 -3.00 10.61
CA VAL A 205 -13.60 -3.93 10.70
C VAL A 205 -14.54 -3.51 11.83
N GLY A 206 -14.01 -3.06 12.96
CA GLY A 206 -14.74 -2.50 14.09
C GLY A 206 -15.10 -1.02 13.93
N ALA A 207 -14.70 -0.36 12.85
CA ALA A 207 -15.06 1.03 12.56
C ALA A 207 -16.30 1.16 11.67
N ALA A 208 -16.44 0.25 10.70
CA ALA A 208 -17.41 0.37 9.62
C ALA A 208 -18.73 -0.37 9.92
N ASP A 209 -19.87 0.25 9.64
CA ASP A 209 -21.16 -0.45 9.66
C ASP A 209 -21.34 -1.28 8.37
N LEU A 210 -20.87 -0.74 7.24
CA LEU A 210 -20.76 -1.45 5.97
C LEU A 210 -19.35 -1.41 5.41
N ILE A 211 -18.93 -2.54 4.82
CA ILE A 211 -17.73 -2.65 4.00
C ILE A 211 -18.18 -2.68 2.55
N CYS A 212 -17.70 -1.71 1.78
CA CYS A 212 -18.05 -1.51 0.39
C CYS A 212 -16.87 -1.93 -0.49
N ASP A 213 -16.96 -3.14 -1.03
CA ASP A 213 -16.04 -3.63 -2.06
C ASP A 213 -16.41 -3.05 -3.43
N ASN A 214 -15.43 -2.99 -4.34
CA ASN A 214 -15.64 -2.49 -5.70
C ASN A 214 -15.86 -3.60 -6.75
N ARG A 215 -15.62 -4.85 -6.35
CA ARG A 215 -15.75 -6.07 -7.16
C ARG A 215 -16.16 -7.26 -6.29
N GLU A 216 -16.80 -8.25 -6.89
CA GLU A 216 -17.37 -9.38 -6.15
C GLU A 216 -16.29 -10.26 -5.51
N ILE A 217 -15.13 -10.41 -6.15
CA ILE A 217 -14.01 -11.14 -5.54
C ILE A 217 -13.55 -10.48 -4.23
N GLY A 218 -13.58 -9.15 -4.15
CA GLY A 218 -13.28 -8.41 -2.91
C GLY A 218 -14.26 -8.76 -1.79
N GLN A 219 -15.56 -8.84 -2.11
CA GLN A 219 -16.58 -9.27 -1.14
C GLN A 219 -16.34 -10.70 -0.66
N ARG A 220 -15.98 -11.62 -1.55
CA ARG A 220 -15.65 -13.00 -1.17
C ARG A 220 -14.47 -13.03 -0.21
N VAL A 221 -13.41 -12.28 -0.50
CA VAL A 221 -12.23 -12.16 0.37
C VAL A 221 -12.61 -11.56 1.73
N SER A 222 -13.42 -10.50 1.76
CA SER A 222 -13.90 -9.88 3.00
C SER A 222 -14.77 -10.84 3.84
N ALA A 223 -15.66 -11.61 3.20
CA ALA A 223 -16.45 -12.62 3.89
C ALA A 223 -15.60 -13.77 4.43
N GLN A 224 -14.70 -14.32 3.62
CA GLN A 224 -13.99 -15.56 3.92
C GLN A 224 -12.74 -15.36 4.78
N LEU A 225 -11.95 -14.32 4.49
CA LEU A 225 -10.64 -14.10 5.12
C LEU A 225 -10.66 -13.02 6.22
N ARG A 226 -11.63 -12.08 6.17
CA ARG A 226 -11.85 -11.10 7.25
C ARG A 226 -13.05 -11.43 8.14
N GLN A 227 -13.83 -12.47 7.79
CA GLN A 227 -15.00 -12.93 8.54
C GLN A 227 -16.06 -11.83 8.72
N VAL A 228 -16.21 -10.97 7.73
CA VAL A 228 -17.23 -9.92 7.72
C VAL A 228 -18.58 -10.56 7.43
N ALA A 229 -19.58 -10.28 8.27
CA ALA A 229 -20.93 -10.78 8.10
C ALA A 229 -21.53 -10.34 6.75
N PRO A 230 -22.23 -11.22 5.99
CA PRO A 230 -22.77 -10.89 4.66
C PRO A 230 -23.65 -9.64 4.62
N GLU A 231 -24.40 -9.38 5.68
CA GLU A 231 -25.31 -8.23 5.79
C GLU A 231 -24.53 -6.90 5.77
N ARG A 232 -23.26 -6.93 6.19
CA ARG A 232 -22.33 -5.80 6.22
C ARG A 232 -21.57 -5.60 4.92
N LEU A 233 -21.70 -6.50 3.94
CA LEU A 233 -20.98 -6.42 2.66
C LEU A 233 -21.84 -5.75 1.58
N ALA A 234 -21.33 -4.66 1.00
CA ALA A 234 -21.95 -3.95 -0.10
C ALA A 234 -21.00 -3.84 -1.29
N LEU A 235 -21.56 -3.64 -2.49
CA LEU A 235 -20.82 -3.50 -3.73
C LEU A 235 -21.12 -2.13 -4.32
N LEU A 236 -20.09 -1.35 -4.60
CA LEU A 236 -20.20 -0.17 -5.45
C LEU A 236 -19.12 -0.24 -6.53
N PRO A 237 -19.49 -0.40 -7.81
CA PRO A 237 -18.52 -0.39 -8.90
C PRO A 237 -17.67 0.88 -8.88
N LEU A 238 -16.40 0.78 -9.28
CA LEU A 238 -15.55 1.96 -9.42
C LEU A 238 -16.18 2.99 -10.35
N SER A 239 -16.13 4.27 -10.01
CA SER A 239 -16.58 5.27 -10.95
C SER A 239 -15.53 5.52 -12.05
N ILE A 240 -15.97 5.62 -13.30
CA ILE A 240 -15.12 5.93 -14.45
C ILE A 240 -15.58 7.20 -15.17
N ASP A 241 -14.62 8.01 -15.60
CA ASP A 241 -14.88 9.21 -16.40
C ASP A 241 -14.99 8.86 -17.88
N PRO A 242 -15.79 9.59 -18.66
CA PRO A 242 -15.79 9.43 -20.11
C PRO A 242 -14.39 9.66 -20.66
N ALA A 243 -13.95 8.80 -21.59
CA ALA A 243 -12.66 8.96 -22.24
C ALA A 243 -12.52 10.35 -22.91
N PRO A 244 -11.41 11.07 -22.73
CA PRO A 244 -11.19 12.34 -23.42
C PRO A 244 -11.17 12.12 -24.94
N LYS A 245 -11.96 12.91 -25.68
CA LYS A 245 -12.14 12.75 -27.13
C LYS A 245 -11.20 13.58 -28.01
N SER A 246 -10.20 14.23 -27.44
CA SER A 246 -9.52 15.36 -28.11
C SER A 246 -8.15 15.06 -28.74
N TYR A 247 -7.71 13.80 -28.80
CA TYR A 247 -6.40 13.47 -29.36
C TYR A 247 -6.50 12.89 -30.76
N SER A 248 -5.60 13.33 -31.65
CA SER A 248 -5.45 12.74 -32.98
C SER A 248 -4.63 11.45 -32.88
N ARG A 249 -5.15 10.34 -33.41
CA ARG A 249 -4.42 9.06 -33.49
C ARG A 249 -3.10 9.22 -34.24
N SER A 250 -3.07 9.98 -35.35
CA SER A 250 -1.86 10.16 -36.15
C SER A 250 -0.74 10.80 -35.33
N ASP A 251 -1.07 11.84 -34.57
CA ASP A 251 -0.09 12.62 -33.82
C ASP A 251 0.48 11.79 -32.66
N LEU A 252 -0.37 10.99 -32.01
CA LEU A 252 0.04 10.06 -30.96
C LEU A 252 0.91 8.92 -31.51
N LEU A 253 0.58 8.39 -32.69
CA LEU A 253 1.39 7.36 -33.33
C LEU A 253 2.77 7.89 -33.72
N GLU A 254 2.86 9.09 -34.28
CA GLU A 254 4.14 9.74 -34.62
C GLU A 254 4.98 10.05 -33.39
N GLN A 255 4.35 10.50 -32.31
CA GLN A 255 5.03 10.87 -31.07
C GLN A 255 5.51 9.65 -30.26
N PHE A 256 4.69 8.60 -30.20
CA PHE A 256 4.89 7.51 -29.24
C PHE A 256 5.22 6.17 -29.88
N THR A 257 5.03 5.97 -31.18
CA THR A 257 5.23 4.66 -31.82
C THR A 257 6.06 4.75 -33.09
N ALA A 258 6.61 3.62 -33.53
CA ALA A 258 7.13 3.47 -34.90
C ALA A 258 6.11 2.70 -35.78
N ALA A 259 4.86 2.58 -35.31
CA ALA A 259 3.81 1.85 -35.99
C ALA A 259 3.31 2.68 -37.19
N ASP A 260 3.18 2.03 -38.34
CA ASP A 260 2.53 2.62 -39.50
C ASP A 260 1.00 2.40 -39.45
N ASP A 261 0.27 2.97 -40.41
CA ASP A 261 -1.18 2.83 -40.49
C ASP A 261 -1.68 1.39 -40.70
N SER A 262 -0.80 0.46 -41.10
CA SER A 262 -1.13 -0.96 -41.28
C SER A 262 -0.94 -1.79 -40.00
N SER A 263 -0.28 -1.22 -39.00
CA SER A 263 0.03 -1.85 -37.73
C SER A 263 -1.17 -1.80 -36.77
N VAL A 264 -1.30 -2.84 -35.94
CA VAL A 264 -2.29 -2.91 -34.86
C VAL A 264 -1.63 -2.48 -33.56
N LEU A 265 -2.03 -1.35 -32.99
CA LEU A 265 -1.47 -0.86 -31.74
C LEU A 265 -2.17 -1.48 -30.53
N ALA A 266 -1.47 -2.38 -29.85
CA ALA A 266 -1.82 -2.83 -28.51
C ALA A 266 -1.16 -1.95 -27.45
N ILE A 267 -1.92 -1.57 -26.42
CA ILE A 267 -1.37 -0.86 -25.25
C ILE A 267 -1.56 -1.65 -23.96
N CYS A 268 -0.65 -1.46 -23.01
CA CYS A 268 -0.77 -1.93 -21.63
C CYS A 268 -0.30 -0.81 -20.68
N ILE A 269 -1.12 -0.47 -19.68
CA ILE A 269 -0.82 0.61 -18.72
C ILE A 269 -0.80 0.00 -17.32
N ALA A 270 0.40 -0.19 -16.76
CA ALA A 270 0.57 -0.89 -15.50
C ALA A 270 1.81 -0.42 -14.74
N THR A 271 1.74 -0.34 -13.42
CA THR A 271 2.97 -0.19 -12.61
C THR A 271 3.89 -1.39 -12.82
N PRO A 272 5.23 -1.21 -12.84
CA PRO A 272 6.18 -2.30 -13.09
C PRO A 272 5.94 -3.56 -12.26
N ALA A 273 5.58 -3.42 -10.98
CA ALA A 273 5.32 -4.54 -10.06
C ALA A 273 4.23 -5.52 -10.57
N LYS A 274 3.24 -5.04 -11.33
CA LYS A 274 2.14 -5.87 -11.87
C LYS A 274 2.55 -6.73 -13.07
N LEU A 275 3.67 -6.38 -13.71
CA LEU A 275 4.17 -7.02 -14.94
C LEU A 275 5.31 -8.01 -14.68
N LEU A 276 5.79 -8.07 -13.44
CA LEU A 276 6.88 -8.96 -13.02
C LEU A 276 6.40 -10.41 -12.93
N PRO A 277 7.29 -11.40 -13.12
CA PRO A 277 6.96 -12.83 -13.06
C PRO A 277 6.74 -13.32 -11.62
N VAL A 278 5.78 -12.73 -10.89
CA VAL A 278 5.52 -13.04 -9.48
C VAL A 278 4.93 -14.44 -9.25
N PHE A 279 4.31 -15.00 -10.28
CA PHE A 279 3.76 -16.36 -10.30
C PHE A 279 4.41 -17.24 -11.37
N GLY A 280 5.70 -17.00 -11.65
CA GLY A 280 6.53 -17.80 -12.58
C GLY A 280 6.67 -17.19 -13.97
N THR A 281 5.61 -16.59 -14.52
CA THR A 281 5.62 -15.94 -15.84
C THR A 281 5.19 -14.48 -15.70
N GLY A 282 5.90 -13.59 -16.38
CA GLY A 282 5.65 -12.15 -16.38
C GLY A 282 5.10 -11.67 -17.71
N PHE A 283 4.71 -10.39 -17.77
CA PHE A 283 4.16 -9.83 -18.99
C PHE A 283 5.18 -9.76 -20.13
N THR A 284 6.49 -9.67 -19.83
CA THR A 284 7.53 -9.69 -20.87
C THR A 284 7.61 -11.06 -21.55
N ASP A 285 7.42 -12.15 -20.81
CA ASP A 285 7.38 -13.50 -21.38
C ASP A 285 6.14 -13.67 -22.26
N LEU A 286 4.98 -13.19 -21.78
CA LEU A 286 3.74 -13.18 -22.55
C LEU A 286 3.88 -12.34 -23.83
N ALA A 287 4.48 -11.16 -23.73
CA ALA A 287 4.72 -10.28 -24.87
C ALA A 287 5.61 -10.93 -25.93
N ASP A 288 6.65 -11.68 -25.53
CA ASP A 288 7.52 -12.44 -26.45
C ASP A 288 6.70 -13.41 -27.32
N VAL A 289 5.81 -14.18 -26.67
CA VAL A 289 4.92 -15.15 -27.34
C VAL A 289 3.94 -14.44 -28.27
N ILE A 290 3.30 -13.36 -27.80
CA ILE A 290 2.35 -12.56 -28.59
C ILE A 290 3.01 -12.02 -29.87
N LEU A 291 4.17 -11.37 -29.74
CA LEU A 291 4.85 -10.70 -30.85
C LEU A 291 5.41 -11.68 -31.87
N GLY A 292 5.82 -12.88 -31.42
CA GLY A 292 6.19 -13.99 -32.28
C GLY A 292 5.01 -14.56 -33.07
N ARG A 293 3.80 -14.58 -32.48
CA ARG A 293 2.60 -15.15 -33.11
C ARG A 293 1.90 -14.18 -34.06
N ILE A 294 1.90 -12.88 -33.77
CA ILE A 294 1.07 -11.88 -34.46
C ILE A 294 1.96 -10.80 -35.07
N PRO A 295 2.41 -10.93 -36.33
CA PRO A 295 3.42 -10.04 -36.92
C PRO A 295 3.00 -8.58 -37.08
N THR A 296 1.69 -8.31 -37.18
CA THR A 296 1.13 -6.95 -37.36
C THR A 296 0.97 -6.17 -36.06
N LEU A 297 1.13 -6.82 -34.91
CA LEU A 297 0.94 -6.18 -33.62
C LEU A 297 2.16 -5.33 -33.22
N CYS A 298 1.93 -4.10 -32.80
CA CYS A 298 2.90 -3.27 -32.08
C CYS A 298 2.42 -3.08 -30.64
N LEU A 299 3.32 -3.23 -29.68
CA LEU A 299 3.04 -3.16 -28.25
C LEU A 299 3.66 -1.91 -27.62
N PHE A 300 2.83 -1.09 -27.01
CA PHE A 300 3.25 0.09 -26.26
C PHE A 300 2.89 -0.06 -24.78
N VAL A 301 3.89 0.01 -23.90
CA VAL A 301 3.73 -0.28 -22.47
C VAL A 301 4.11 0.93 -21.64
N VAL A 302 3.17 1.39 -20.82
CA VAL A 302 3.36 2.49 -19.86
C VAL A 302 3.59 1.93 -18.48
N GLY A 303 4.59 2.46 -17.79
CA GLY A 303 5.00 2.07 -16.43
C GLY A 303 6.45 1.61 -16.33
N PRO A 304 6.84 0.49 -16.97
CA PRO A 304 8.23 0.06 -17.00
C PRO A 304 9.08 0.91 -17.94
N THR A 305 10.35 1.10 -17.59
CA THR A 305 11.37 1.76 -18.44
C THR A 305 11.90 0.82 -19.52
N ALA A 306 12.51 1.39 -20.57
CA ALA A 306 13.14 0.65 -21.66
C ALA A 306 14.51 0.07 -21.24
N ASP A 307 14.52 -0.79 -20.23
CA ASP A 307 15.71 -1.44 -19.71
C ASP A 307 15.46 -2.92 -19.35
N GLY A 308 16.55 -3.66 -19.16
CA GLY A 308 16.50 -5.07 -18.79
C GLY A 308 15.65 -5.92 -19.76
N PRO A 309 14.66 -6.69 -19.28
CA PRO A 309 13.79 -7.52 -20.13
C PRO A 309 13.08 -6.75 -21.25
N TRP A 310 12.73 -5.48 -21.03
CA TRP A 310 12.06 -4.66 -22.03
C TRP A 310 12.97 -4.24 -23.17
N GLN A 311 14.24 -3.93 -22.86
CA GLN A 311 15.25 -3.69 -23.90
C GLN A 311 15.48 -4.95 -24.73
N HIS A 312 15.55 -6.12 -24.08
CA HIS A 312 15.72 -7.38 -24.80
C HIS A 312 14.58 -7.67 -25.79
N LEU A 313 13.32 -7.41 -25.39
CA LEU A 313 12.17 -7.52 -26.29
C LEU A 313 12.25 -6.52 -27.44
N ALA A 314 12.65 -5.27 -27.18
CA ALA A 314 12.79 -4.25 -28.21
C ALA A 314 13.88 -4.61 -29.24
N ASP A 315 14.99 -5.21 -28.78
CA ASP A 315 16.06 -5.70 -29.67
C ASP A 315 15.60 -6.89 -30.52
N LYS A 316 14.80 -7.79 -29.93
CA LYS A 316 14.25 -8.98 -30.61
C LYS A 316 13.16 -8.63 -31.63
N TYR A 317 12.37 -7.60 -31.36
CA TYR A 317 11.29 -7.11 -32.24
C TYR A 317 11.44 -5.62 -32.56
N PRO A 318 12.45 -5.22 -33.36
CA PRO A 318 12.73 -3.83 -33.66
C PRO A 318 11.51 -3.07 -34.18
N GLY A 319 11.18 -1.93 -33.55
CA GLY A 319 10.06 -1.07 -33.93
C GLY A 319 8.68 -1.54 -33.48
N ARG A 320 8.57 -2.73 -32.87
CA ARG A 320 7.27 -3.33 -32.48
C ARG A 320 7.00 -3.34 -30.99
N VAL A 321 7.97 -2.98 -30.14
CA VAL A 321 7.79 -2.90 -28.68
C VAL A 321 8.40 -1.61 -28.16
N ARG A 322 7.69 -0.92 -27.26
CA ARG A 322 8.22 0.25 -26.57
C ARG A 322 7.69 0.33 -25.13
N ALA A 323 8.61 0.31 -24.17
CA ALA A 323 8.35 0.61 -22.77
C ALA A 323 8.79 2.05 -22.47
N VAL A 324 7.94 2.90 -21.92
CA VAL A 324 8.20 4.36 -21.84
C VAL A 324 8.37 4.92 -20.43
N GLY A 325 8.30 4.08 -19.40
CA GLY A 325 8.27 4.52 -18.02
C GLY A 325 6.91 5.13 -17.64
N LEU A 326 6.89 5.86 -16.52
CA LEU A 326 5.70 6.54 -16.03
C LEU A 326 5.33 7.72 -16.96
N LEU A 327 4.05 7.80 -17.33
CA LEU A 327 3.51 8.85 -18.17
C LEU A 327 2.34 9.53 -17.43
N PRO A 328 2.42 10.83 -17.12
CA PRO A 328 1.35 11.54 -16.37
C PRO A 328 -0.01 11.51 -17.06
N ASP A 329 -0.05 11.68 -18.40
CA ASP A 329 -1.27 11.73 -19.19
C ASP A 329 -1.47 10.43 -20.01
N ALA A 330 -1.35 9.26 -19.37
CA ALA A 330 -1.46 7.98 -20.06
C ALA A 330 -2.82 7.75 -20.75
N ASP A 331 -3.88 8.42 -20.26
CA ASP A 331 -5.25 8.32 -20.79
C ASP A 331 -5.35 8.74 -22.27
N MET A 332 -4.44 9.60 -22.76
CA MET A 332 -4.44 9.99 -24.18
C MET A 332 -4.22 8.80 -25.12
N LEU A 333 -3.52 7.76 -24.66
CA LEU A 333 -3.19 6.59 -25.48
C LEU A 333 -4.42 5.77 -25.85
N TYR A 334 -5.51 5.87 -25.06
CA TYR A 334 -6.78 5.22 -25.40
C TYR A 334 -7.35 5.74 -26.73
N ALA A 335 -7.04 6.97 -27.14
CA ALA A 335 -7.51 7.50 -28.42
C ALA A 335 -6.79 6.88 -29.64
N ALA A 336 -5.60 6.31 -29.44
CA ALA A 336 -4.80 5.73 -30.52
C ALA A 336 -4.83 4.19 -30.55
N ALA A 337 -5.10 3.57 -29.41
CA ALA A 337 -5.06 2.13 -29.24
C ALA A 337 -6.15 1.40 -30.02
N ASP A 338 -5.76 0.25 -30.56
CA ASP A 338 -6.65 -0.67 -31.24
C ASP A 338 -7.15 -1.80 -30.32
N ILE A 339 -6.29 -2.22 -29.38
CA ILE A 339 -6.52 -3.31 -28.43
C ILE A 339 -5.86 -2.91 -27.10
N TYR A 340 -6.52 -3.21 -25.98
CA TYR A 340 -5.90 -3.09 -24.67
C TYR A 340 -5.55 -4.49 -24.15
N LEU A 341 -4.28 -4.70 -23.81
CA LEU A 341 -3.81 -5.91 -23.16
C LEU A 341 -3.66 -5.62 -21.69
N ASP A 342 -4.40 -6.34 -20.86
CA ASP A 342 -4.30 -6.22 -19.42
C ASP A 342 -2.94 -6.75 -18.90
N GLY A 343 -2.55 -6.28 -17.73
CA GLY A 343 -1.33 -6.71 -17.07
C GLY A 343 -1.37 -8.20 -16.74
N TYR A 344 -0.21 -8.85 -16.83
CA TYR A 344 -0.02 -10.24 -16.45
C TYR A 344 1.24 -10.38 -15.58
N PRO A 345 1.19 -11.14 -14.47
CA PRO A 345 0.04 -11.95 -14.03
C PRO A 345 -0.97 -11.19 -13.16
N VAL A 346 -0.77 -9.88 -12.92
CA VAL A 346 -1.67 -9.08 -12.08
C VAL A 346 -2.41 -8.04 -12.92
N SER A 347 -3.74 -8.05 -12.82
CA SER A 347 -4.59 -7.12 -13.56
C SER A 347 -4.32 -5.66 -13.19
N THR A 348 -4.47 -4.79 -14.18
CA THR A 348 -4.29 -3.35 -14.06
C THR A 348 -5.46 -2.67 -13.33
N GLY A 349 -6.61 -3.34 -13.19
CA GLY A 349 -7.77 -2.84 -12.46
C GLY A 349 -8.43 -1.68 -13.20
N THR A 350 -8.25 -0.44 -12.72
CA THR A 350 -8.93 0.75 -13.29
C THR A 350 -8.61 0.97 -14.77
N ALA A 351 -7.39 0.67 -15.22
CA ALA A 351 -6.99 0.91 -16.61
C ALA A 351 -7.73 0.00 -17.62
N VAL A 352 -8.20 -1.19 -17.18
CA VAL A 352 -9.12 -2.05 -17.96
C VAL A 352 -10.47 -1.35 -18.16
N LEU A 353 -11.02 -0.76 -17.10
CA LEU A 353 -12.31 -0.06 -17.16
C LEU A 353 -12.22 1.19 -18.04
N GLU A 354 -11.08 1.88 -18.04
CA GLU A 354 -10.85 3.08 -18.85
C GLU A 354 -10.67 2.75 -20.33
N ALA A 355 -9.98 1.65 -20.65
CA ALA A 355 -9.92 1.14 -22.01
C ALA A 355 -11.31 0.71 -22.53
N ALA A 356 -12.08 0.01 -21.70
CA ALA A 356 -13.45 -0.36 -22.01
C ALA A 356 -14.33 0.89 -22.25
N GLU A 357 -14.22 1.91 -21.40
CA GLU A 357 -14.94 3.18 -21.56
C GLU A 357 -14.56 3.93 -22.84
N ALA A 358 -13.31 3.78 -23.30
CA ALA A 358 -12.86 4.31 -24.60
C ALA A 358 -13.41 3.50 -25.80
N GLY A 359 -14.08 2.37 -25.57
CA GLY A 359 -14.57 1.49 -26.63
C GLY A 359 -13.49 0.63 -27.26
N ILE A 360 -12.41 0.37 -26.54
CA ILE A 360 -11.32 -0.52 -26.97
C ILE A 360 -11.66 -1.95 -26.48
N PRO A 361 -11.51 -2.98 -27.32
CA PRO A 361 -11.58 -4.35 -26.83
C PRO A 361 -10.43 -4.64 -25.86
N VAL A 362 -10.77 -5.18 -24.69
CA VAL A 362 -9.82 -5.60 -23.65
C VAL A 362 -9.62 -7.10 -23.72
N LEU A 363 -8.37 -7.55 -23.59
CA LEU A 363 -8.02 -8.94 -23.36
C LEU A 363 -7.20 -9.07 -22.06
N SER A 364 -7.62 -10.00 -21.20
CA SER A 364 -6.95 -10.35 -19.95
C SER A 364 -6.70 -11.85 -19.89
N LEU A 365 -5.43 -12.26 -19.83
CA LEU A 365 -5.06 -13.64 -19.51
C LEU A 365 -5.09 -13.82 -17.98
N GLN A 366 -5.89 -14.75 -17.48
CA GLN A 366 -6.20 -14.94 -16.06
C GLN A 366 -6.18 -16.42 -15.69
N GLN A 367 -4.98 -16.94 -15.46
CA GLN A 367 -4.78 -18.37 -15.21
C GLN A 367 -4.91 -18.66 -13.72
N THR A 368 -6.14 -18.77 -13.23
CA THR A 368 -6.43 -18.91 -11.79
C THR A 368 -5.90 -20.21 -11.16
N ASP A 369 -5.51 -21.19 -11.98
CA ASP A 369 -4.76 -22.37 -11.53
C ASP A 369 -3.33 -22.04 -11.06
N HIS A 370 -2.81 -20.85 -11.37
CA HIS A 370 -1.49 -20.38 -10.96
C HIS A 370 -1.52 -19.39 -9.79
N TYR A 371 -2.65 -18.71 -9.58
CA TYR A 371 -2.81 -17.69 -8.55
C TYR A 371 -4.30 -17.39 -8.25
N SER A 372 -4.59 -16.86 -7.07
CA SER A 372 -5.93 -16.48 -6.61
C SER A 372 -6.66 -15.52 -7.56
N GLU A 373 -7.98 -15.70 -7.64
CA GLU A 373 -8.91 -14.84 -8.39
C GLU A 373 -8.80 -13.36 -8.02
N VAL A 374 -8.23 -12.99 -6.87
CA VAL A 374 -8.05 -11.59 -6.46
C VAL A 374 -7.15 -10.78 -7.41
N TRP A 375 -6.30 -11.45 -8.19
CA TRP A 375 -5.40 -10.80 -9.16
C TRP A 375 -6.04 -10.59 -10.54
N THR A 376 -7.28 -11.03 -10.72
CA THR A 376 -8.04 -10.92 -11.97
C THR A 376 -8.63 -9.52 -12.19
N ALA A 377 -9.02 -9.25 -13.43
CA ALA A 377 -9.68 -8.02 -13.87
C ALA A 377 -11.18 -7.98 -13.54
N GLN A 378 -11.69 -8.97 -12.78
CA GLN A 378 -13.12 -9.09 -12.50
C GLN A 378 -13.66 -7.79 -11.89
N SER A 379 -14.67 -7.24 -12.55
CA SER A 379 -15.33 -5.99 -12.16
C SER A 379 -16.73 -5.95 -12.80
N PRO A 380 -17.71 -5.26 -12.20
CA PRO A 380 -19.05 -5.18 -12.76
C PRO A 380 -19.11 -4.75 -14.24
N GLY A 381 -19.54 -5.64 -15.13
CA GLY A 381 -19.59 -5.35 -16.57
C GLY A 381 -18.30 -5.66 -17.35
N ILE A 382 -17.23 -6.07 -16.67
CA ILE A 382 -16.10 -6.80 -17.24
C ILE A 382 -16.35 -8.30 -17.01
N GLY A 383 -16.27 -9.09 -18.09
CA GLY A 383 -16.44 -10.55 -18.00
C GLY A 383 -15.25 -11.25 -17.32
N GLU A 384 -15.34 -12.57 -17.22
CA GLU A 384 -14.21 -13.40 -16.81
C GLU A 384 -13.06 -13.25 -17.84
N GLY A 385 -11.82 -13.28 -17.36
CA GLY A 385 -10.66 -13.33 -18.24
C GLY A 385 -10.52 -14.70 -18.91
N ILE A 386 -9.53 -14.80 -19.80
CA ILE A 386 -9.23 -16.03 -20.51
C ILE A 386 -8.23 -16.82 -19.67
N ASP A 387 -8.56 -18.04 -19.27
CA ASP A 387 -7.70 -18.88 -18.41
C ASP A 387 -6.67 -19.73 -19.20
N ASN A 388 -6.80 -19.76 -20.53
CA ASN A 388 -5.96 -20.54 -21.42
C ASN A 388 -5.12 -19.64 -22.34
N LEU A 389 -3.81 -19.87 -22.36
CA LEU A 389 -2.89 -19.08 -23.19
C LEU A 389 -3.17 -19.22 -24.70
N GLU A 390 -3.47 -20.42 -25.20
CA GLU A 390 -3.73 -20.61 -26.63
C GLU A 390 -5.02 -19.92 -27.06
N GLU A 391 -6.09 -20.05 -26.26
CA GLU A 391 -7.33 -19.32 -26.50
C GLU A 391 -7.10 -17.80 -26.48
N TYR A 392 -6.31 -17.30 -25.53
CA TYR A 392 -5.96 -15.88 -25.47
C TYR A 392 -5.24 -15.42 -26.74
N LEU A 393 -4.29 -16.21 -27.25
CA LEU A 393 -3.55 -15.91 -28.47
C LEU A 393 -4.43 -15.97 -29.73
N ASP A 394 -5.35 -16.92 -29.80
CA ASP A 394 -6.31 -17.05 -30.90
C ASP A 394 -7.26 -15.84 -30.93
N GLN A 395 -7.85 -15.48 -29.79
CA GLN A 395 -8.71 -14.30 -29.69
C GLN A 395 -7.96 -13.00 -30.02
N LEU A 396 -6.71 -12.86 -29.58
CA LEU A 396 -5.88 -11.70 -29.93
C LEU A 396 -5.56 -11.66 -31.43
N SER A 397 -5.32 -12.82 -32.05
CA SER A 397 -5.07 -12.94 -33.49
C SER A 397 -6.30 -12.55 -34.31
N GLU A 398 -7.51 -12.95 -33.88
CA GLU A 398 -8.77 -12.54 -34.50
C GLU A 398 -8.98 -11.02 -34.42
N LEU A 399 -8.71 -10.42 -33.26
CA LEU A 399 -8.82 -8.97 -33.07
C LEU A 399 -7.80 -8.22 -33.92
N ALA A 400 -6.55 -8.71 -34.00
CA ALA A 400 -5.52 -8.10 -34.84
C ALA A 400 -5.87 -8.20 -36.34
N ALA A 401 -6.61 -9.22 -36.76
CA ALA A 401 -7.01 -9.41 -38.15
C ALA A 401 -8.28 -8.62 -38.56
N SER A 402 -9.10 -8.14 -37.62
CA SER A 402 -10.43 -7.58 -37.92
C SER A 402 -10.75 -6.28 -37.20
N THR A 403 -10.74 -5.18 -37.94
CA THR A 403 -11.22 -3.86 -37.47
C THR A 403 -12.69 -3.88 -37.07
N GLU A 404 -13.52 -4.63 -37.79
CA GLU A 404 -14.96 -4.73 -37.47
C GLU A 404 -15.17 -5.47 -36.15
N LEU A 405 -14.45 -6.56 -35.92
CA LEU A 405 -14.51 -7.30 -34.66
C LEU A 405 -14.05 -6.44 -33.48
N ARG A 406 -12.96 -5.66 -33.66
CA ARG A 406 -12.49 -4.72 -32.65
C ARG A 406 -13.56 -3.70 -32.28
N ARG A 407 -14.23 -3.10 -33.27
CA ARG A 407 -15.34 -2.15 -33.05
C ARG A 407 -16.52 -2.80 -32.36
N GLN A 408 -16.92 -3.99 -32.80
CA GLN A 408 -18.06 -4.71 -32.21
C GLN A 408 -17.78 -5.07 -30.75
N ARG A 409 -16.64 -5.70 -30.45
CA ARG A 409 -16.28 -6.12 -29.09
C ARG A 409 -16.05 -4.90 -28.18
N GLY A 410 -15.36 -3.88 -28.67
CA GLY A 410 -15.14 -2.64 -27.94
C GLY A 410 -16.44 -1.90 -27.59
N ALA A 411 -17.37 -1.78 -28.54
CA ALA A 411 -18.67 -1.16 -28.29
C ALA A 411 -19.54 -1.95 -27.31
N ALA A 412 -19.54 -3.28 -27.41
CA ALA A 412 -20.26 -4.15 -26.48
C ALA A 412 -19.70 -4.03 -25.04
N LEU A 413 -18.37 -4.05 -24.91
CA LEU A 413 -17.69 -3.90 -23.62
C LEU A 413 -17.95 -2.51 -23.01
N GLN A 414 -17.86 -1.44 -23.81
CA GLN A 414 -18.17 -0.08 -23.39
C GLN A 414 -19.61 0.03 -22.85
N ALA A 415 -20.58 -0.55 -23.55
CA ALA A 415 -21.98 -0.52 -23.12
C ALA A 415 -22.18 -1.24 -21.77
N SER A 416 -21.54 -2.41 -21.61
CA SER A 416 -21.57 -3.20 -20.37
C SER A 416 -20.96 -2.44 -19.19
N VAL A 417 -19.76 -1.89 -19.38
CA VAL A 417 -19.03 -1.13 -18.35
C VAL A 417 -19.76 0.16 -17.98
N ARG A 418 -20.29 0.92 -18.96
CA ARG A 418 -21.07 2.14 -18.69
C ARG A 418 -22.30 1.88 -17.86
N ALA A 419 -22.98 0.74 -18.08
CA ALA A 419 -24.19 0.40 -17.35
C ALA A 419 -23.93 0.25 -15.83
N ALA A 420 -22.73 -0.17 -15.42
CA ALA A 420 -22.38 -0.37 -14.02
C ALA A 420 -21.56 0.79 -13.42
N HIS A 421 -20.63 1.36 -14.18
CA HIS A 421 -19.59 2.26 -13.67
C HIS A 421 -19.85 3.76 -13.96
N ALA A 422 -20.89 4.08 -14.73
CA ALA A 422 -21.21 5.45 -15.13
C ALA A 422 -22.72 5.75 -15.06
N GLY A 423 -23.05 7.05 -15.19
CA GLY A 423 -24.41 7.53 -15.36
C GLY A 423 -25.40 7.09 -14.28
N GLU A 424 -26.63 6.79 -14.70
CA GLU A 424 -27.74 6.43 -13.81
C GLU A 424 -27.51 5.10 -13.08
N GLY A 425 -26.87 4.11 -13.72
CA GLY A 425 -26.64 2.79 -13.12
C GLY A 425 -25.70 2.85 -11.91
N TRP A 426 -24.62 3.62 -12.02
CA TRP A 426 -23.74 3.88 -10.89
C TRP A 426 -24.44 4.68 -9.79
N ARG A 427 -25.19 5.73 -10.15
CA ARG A 427 -25.96 6.53 -9.18
C ARG A 427 -27.00 5.70 -8.44
N ALA A 428 -27.70 4.80 -9.12
CA ALA A 428 -28.65 3.89 -8.47
C ALA A 428 -27.96 2.94 -7.47
N SER A 429 -26.78 2.43 -7.82
CA SER A 429 -25.95 1.62 -6.90
C SER A 429 -25.50 2.43 -5.68
N LEU A 430 -25.14 3.70 -5.86
CA LEU A 430 -24.78 4.60 -4.76
C LEU A 430 -25.97 4.85 -3.82
N GLU A 431 -27.15 5.13 -4.35
CA GLU A 431 -28.36 5.32 -3.53
C GLU A 431 -28.72 4.04 -2.75
N ALA A 432 -28.60 2.88 -3.39
CA ALA A 432 -28.79 1.58 -2.72
C ALA A 432 -27.76 1.36 -1.60
N LEU A 433 -26.49 1.70 -1.83
CA LEU A 433 -25.44 1.63 -0.81
C LEU A 433 -25.77 2.52 0.40
N TYR A 434 -26.15 3.77 0.18
CA TYR A 434 -26.52 4.68 1.28
C TYR A 434 -27.79 4.23 2.01
N ALA A 435 -28.78 3.69 1.30
CA ALA A 435 -29.96 3.11 1.93
C ALA A 435 -29.58 1.90 2.82
N ARG A 436 -28.68 1.03 2.36
CA ARG A 436 -28.16 -0.09 3.15
C ARG A 436 -27.37 0.38 4.37
N ALA A 437 -26.52 1.40 4.23
CA ALA A 437 -25.72 1.92 5.35
C ALA A 437 -26.62 2.44 6.48
N ARG A 438 -27.73 3.09 6.12
CA ARG A 438 -28.75 3.53 7.08
C ARG A 438 -29.58 2.39 7.66
N GLY A 439 -29.68 1.25 6.98
CA GLY A 439 -30.40 0.07 7.46
C GLY A 439 -29.56 -0.90 8.30
N ALA A 440 -28.22 -0.77 8.26
CA ALA A 440 -27.31 -1.68 8.94
C ALA A 440 -27.40 -1.58 10.47
N GLU A 441 -27.40 -2.72 11.15
CA GLU A 441 -27.26 -2.78 12.61
C GLU A 441 -25.87 -2.31 13.04
N SER A 442 -25.78 -1.77 14.26
CA SER A 442 -24.51 -1.26 14.79
C SER A 442 -23.64 -2.44 15.22
N VAL A 443 -22.33 -2.31 15.06
CA VAL A 443 -21.36 -3.32 15.48
C VAL A 443 -21.20 -3.29 17.00
N GLU A 444 -21.58 -4.37 17.70
CA GLU A 444 -21.01 -4.66 19.02
C GLU A 444 -19.66 -5.37 18.82
N SER A 445 -18.56 -4.74 19.23
CA SER A 445 -17.19 -5.22 18.98
C SER A 445 -16.81 -6.53 19.69
N SER A 446 -17.74 -7.14 20.46
CA SER A 446 -17.47 -8.31 21.30
C SER A 446 -17.61 -9.66 20.59
N ALA A 447 -18.02 -9.69 19.33
CA ALA A 447 -18.28 -10.92 18.59
C ALA A 447 -17.54 -10.99 17.25
N THR A 448 -16.22 -10.78 17.25
CA THR A 448 -15.40 -11.23 16.12
C THR A 448 -14.85 -12.61 16.47
N PRO A 449 -15.13 -13.67 15.67
CA PRO A 449 -14.59 -14.98 15.93
C PRO A 449 -13.07 -14.92 16.03
N ALA A 450 -12.49 -15.71 16.94
CA ALA A 450 -11.05 -15.90 16.99
C ALA A 450 -10.55 -16.29 15.59
N SER A 451 -9.52 -15.59 15.12
CA SER A 451 -8.92 -15.81 13.79
C SER A 451 -8.71 -17.32 13.57
N GLN A 452 -9.51 -17.94 12.71
CA GLN A 452 -9.27 -19.32 12.33
C GLN A 452 -8.02 -19.32 11.45
N ARG A 453 -6.90 -19.80 12.03
CA ARG A 453 -5.73 -20.17 11.23
C ARG A 453 -6.14 -21.31 10.29
N CYS A 454 -5.70 -21.21 9.03
CA CYS A 454 -5.74 -22.25 7.99
C CYS A 454 -6.90 -22.25 6.96
N ILE A 455 -7.57 -21.12 6.69
CA ILE A 455 -8.22 -20.92 5.37
C ILE A 455 -7.34 -19.95 4.57
N GLY A 456 -6.90 -20.36 3.36
CA GLY A 456 -6.16 -19.47 2.45
C GLY A 456 -4.64 -19.40 2.63
N ALA A 457 -3.96 -20.45 3.09
CA ALA A 457 -2.48 -20.44 3.16
C ALA A 457 -1.84 -20.09 1.81
N GLU A 458 -2.37 -20.64 0.72
CA GLU A 458 -1.96 -20.34 -0.67
C GLU A 458 -2.14 -18.86 -1.00
N TYR A 459 -3.29 -18.26 -0.63
CA TYR A 459 -3.57 -16.84 -0.80
C TYR A 459 -2.48 -15.95 -0.16
N TYR A 460 -2.06 -16.25 1.07
CA TYR A 460 -1.05 -15.46 1.76
C TYR A 460 0.36 -15.66 1.17
N GLU A 461 0.67 -16.86 0.67
CA GLU A 461 1.91 -17.09 -0.05
C GLU A 461 1.96 -16.31 -1.37
N GLU A 462 0.84 -16.25 -2.09
CA GLU A 462 0.72 -15.45 -3.30
C GLU A 462 0.82 -13.96 -3.02
N LEU A 463 0.12 -13.48 -1.98
CA LEU A 463 0.23 -12.09 -1.54
C LEU A 463 1.67 -11.72 -1.18
N LEU A 464 2.40 -12.64 -0.54
CA LEU A 464 3.82 -12.45 -0.25
C LEU A 464 4.68 -12.36 -1.52
N ARG A 465 4.41 -13.20 -2.54
CA ARG A 465 5.11 -13.14 -3.84
C ARG A 465 4.86 -11.81 -4.54
N TYR A 466 3.61 -11.32 -4.50
CA TYR A 466 3.26 -10.00 -5.05
C TYR A 466 3.92 -8.85 -4.28
N ALA A 467 3.93 -8.90 -2.96
CA ALA A 467 4.53 -7.86 -2.13
C ALA A 467 6.07 -7.80 -2.23
N ARG A 468 6.74 -8.89 -2.64
CA ARG A 468 8.20 -8.97 -2.76
C ARG A 468 8.65 -9.56 -4.11
N PRO A 469 8.42 -8.85 -5.23
CA PRO A 469 8.84 -9.34 -6.53
C PRO A 469 10.36 -9.18 -6.70
N GLY A 470 11.13 -10.21 -6.33
CA GLY A 470 12.52 -10.36 -6.75
C GLY A 470 13.66 -9.70 -5.93
N ARG A 471 13.47 -9.24 -4.68
CA ARG A 471 14.57 -8.77 -3.79
C ARG A 471 14.36 -9.04 -2.28
N ALA A 472 15.46 -8.87 -1.55
CA ALA A 472 15.76 -9.21 -0.14
C ALA A 472 14.79 -8.66 0.93
N SER A 473 14.95 -9.20 2.14
CA SER A 473 14.26 -8.88 3.40
C SER A 473 13.69 -7.46 3.48
N PHE A 474 12.44 -7.35 3.93
CA PHE A 474 11.90 -6.10 4.45
C PHE A 474 12.87 -5.51 5.47
N ALA A 475 13.41 -4.34 5.16
CA ALA A 475 14.25 -3.59 6.07
C ALA A 475 13.32 -2.64 6.82
N PHE A 476 13.05 -2.94 8.09
CA PHE A 476 12.10 -2.20 8.93
C PHE A 476 12.45 -0.69 8.98
N ASP A 477 13.74 -0.35 8.92
CA ASP A 477 14.26 1.02 8.82
C ASP A 477 14.04 1.72 7.47
N GLN A 478 13.71 1.00 6.39
CA GLN A 478 13.33 1.59 5.10
C GLN A 478 11.82 1.80 4.96
N ALA A 479 11.02 1.06 5.73
CA ALA A 479 9.57 1.22 5.79
C ALA A 479 9.11 2.21 6.88
N LEU A 480 9.87 2.32 7.97
CA LEU A 480 9.58 3.28 9.05
C LEU A 480 9.67 4.77 8.66
N PRO A 481 10.59 5.25 7.80
CA PRO A 481 10.70 6.68 7.46
C PRO A 481 9.51 7.19 6.63
N THR A 482 8.79 6.29 5.96
CA THR A 482 7.54 6.60 5.26
C THR A 482 6.34 6.62 6.18
N LEU A 483 6.45 6.18 7.44
CA LEU A 483 5.40 6.31 8.44
C LEU A 483 5.31 7.76 8.88
N PRO A 484 4.27 8.49 8.45
CA PRO A 484 4.15 9.89 8.85
C PRO A 484 3.77 10.02 10.34
N TYR A 485 3.39 8.90 10.99
CA TYR A 485 2.98 8.79 12.40
C TYR A 485 4.12 8.75 13.42
N LEU A 486 5.36 8.45 12.99
CA LEU A 486 6.51 8.26 13.90
C LEU A 486 7.46 9.47 13.94
N GLN A 487 7.09 10.58 13.29
CA GLN A 487 7.97 11.75 13.19
C GLN A 487 8.14 12.56 14.48
N ILE A 488 7.72 12.05 15.64
CA ILE A 488 7.99 12.68 16.92
C ILE A 488 8.72 11.68 17.84
N ALA A 489 10.03 11.88 17.98
CA ALA A 489 10.96 11.07 18.78
C ALA A 489 10.80 11.24 20.31
N SER A 490 9.92 12.14 20.76
CA SER A 490 10.02 12.70 22.11
C SER A 490 9.48 11.80 23.23
N ASP A 491 8.76 10.73 22.90
CA ASP A 491 8.11 9.83 23.88
C ASP A 491 8.76 8.44 24.01
N GLY A 492 9.80 8.15 23.21
CA GLY A 492 10.48 6.85 23.21
C GLY A 492 9.68 5.69 22.59
N LEU A 493 8.45 5.90 22.09
CA LEU A 493 7.64 4.84 21.50
C LEU A 493 8.29 4.23 20.26
N TYR A 494 8.89 5.08 19.42
CA TYR A 494 9.67 4.63 18.26
C TYR A 494 10.76 3.63 18.68
N ASP A 495 11.45 3.91 19.79
CA ASP A 495 12.56 3.10 20.27
C ASP A 495 12.08 1.74 20.77
N GLU A 496 10.91 1.71 21.43
CA GLU A 496 10.26 0.46 21.86
C GLU A 496 9.77 -0.40 20.68
N LEU A 497 9.16 0.21 19.67
CA LEU A 497 8.71 -0.50 18.46
C LEU A 497 9.90 -1.09 17.69
N MET A 498 10.97 -0.31 17.55
CA MET A 498 12.21 -0.78 16.93
C MET A 498 12.83 -1.93 17.72
N ALA A 499 12.90 -1.81 19.05
CA ALA A 499 13.42 -2.87 19.91
C ALA A 499 12.59 -4.16 19.81
N ALA A 500 11.26 -4.06 19.88
CA ALA A 500 10.36 -5.20 19.75
C ALA A 500 10.51 -5.92 18.40
N TRP A 501 10.66 -5.16 17.31
CA TRP A 501 10.91 -5.73 16.00
C TRP A 501 12.27 -6.45 15.91
N LEU A 502 13.35 -5.83 16.42
CA LEU A 502 14.70 -6.42 16.46
C LEU A 502 14.74 -7.73 17.26
N MET A 503 13.99 -7.80 18.37
CA MET A 503 13.83 -9.02 19.17
C MET A 503 13.21 -10.14 18.36
N ALA A 504 12.11 -9.86 17.64
CA ALA A 504 11.40 -10.86 16.85
C ALA A 504 12.28 -11.45 15.71
N GLU A 505 13.11 -10.62 15.08
CA GLU A 505 14.08 -11.11 14.08
C GLU A 505 15.15 -12.01 14.72
N ALA A 506 15.61 -11.66 15.91
CA ALA A 506 16.70 -12.36 16.61
C ALA A 506 16.30 -13.74 17.14
N ASP A 507 15.13 -13.84 17.76
CA ASP A 507 14.59 -15.10 18.32
C ASP A 507 14.54 -16.19 17.25
N ARG A 508 14.21 -15.83 16.01
CA ARG A 508 14.10 -16.79 14.92
C ARG A 508 15.45 -17.23 14.36
N SER A 509 16.41 -16.32 14.23
CA SER A 509 17.75 -16.70 13.78
C SER A 509 18.54 -17.45 14.85
N GLY A 510 17.99 -17.62 16.06
CA GLY A 510 18.70 -18.18 17.21
C GLY A 510 19.90 -17.32 17.59
N SER A 511 19.87 -16.04 17.22
CA SER A 511 20.96 -15.10 17.43
C SER A 511 20.57 -14.10 18.51
N GLN A 512 21.58 -13.49 19.12
CA GLN A 512 21.34 -12.34 19.99
C GLN A 512 20.77 -11.15 19.18
N PRO A 513 19.79 -10.41 19.72
CA PRO A 513 19.28 -9.21 19.07
C PRO A 513 20.37 -8.16 18.96
N ARG A 514 20.47 -7.52 17.80
CA ARG A 514 21.52 -6.51 17.55
C ARG A 514 20.96 -5.31 16.81
N LEU A 515 21.19 -4.12 17.36
CA LEU A 515 21.02 -2.85 16.66
C LEU A 515 22.28 -2.56 15.85
N ARG A 516 22.21 -2.74 14.53
CA ARG A 516 23.30 -2.35 13.62
C ARG A 516 23.11 -0.90 13.21
N VAL A 517 24.11 -0.08 13.48
CA VAL A 517 24.12 1.35 13.21
C VAL A 517 25.15 1.64 12.14
N ARG A 518 24.72 2.26 11.04
CA ARG A 518 25.63 2.82 10.04
C ARG A 518 25.73 4.30 10.22
N VAL A 519 26.95 4.78 10.35
CA VAL A 519 27.21 6.22 10.46
C VAL A 519 27.28 6.81 9.07
N GLN A 520 26.68 7.98 8.85
CA GLN A 520 26.81 8.67 7.57
C GLN A 520 28.23 9.21 7.36
N PRO A 521 28.66 9.43 6.10
CA PRO A 521 29.96 10.05 5.80
C PRO A 521 30.15 11.39 6.53
N GLY A 522 31.41 11.72 6.87
CA GLY A 522 31.76 12.98 7.54
C GLY A 522 31.92 12.87 9.05
N TRP A 523 31.72 11.69 9.65
CA TRP A 523 31.91 11.43 11.08
C TRP A 523 33.32 11.78 11.60
N GLN A 524 34.35 11.66 10.76
CA GLN A 524 35.72 12.03 11.08
C GLN A 524 35.88 13.52 11.41
N ASN A 525 34.98 14.36 10.89
CA ASN A 525 34.96 15.80 11.17
C ASN A 525 34.23 16.12 12.48
N ALA A 526 33.48 15.17 13.04
CA ALA A 526 32.70 15.31 14.26
C ALA A 526 33.36 14.54 15.43
N ARG A 527 34.59 14.93 15.80
CA ARG A 527 35.42 14.18 16.76
C ARG A 527 34.72 13.84 18.09
N ALA A 528 34.03 14.81 18.71
CA ALA A 528 33.34 14.59 19.98
C ALA A 528 32.21 13.56 19.85
N TRP A 529 31.50 13.61 18.73
CA TRP A 529 30.47 12.65 18.39
C TRP A 529 31.06 11.25 18.17
N ALA A 530 32.16 11.13 17.41
CA ALA A 530 32.81 9.85 17.13
C ALA A 530 33.32 9.18 18.42
N LEU A 531 33.93 9.94 19.34
CA LEU A 531 34.33 9.45 20.66
C LEU A 531 33.12 8.95 21.47
N ARG A 532 32.00 9.67 21.42
CA ARG A 532 30.77 9.25 22.09
C ARG A 532 30.20 7.96 21.48
N ALA A 533 30.19 7.83 20.17
CA ALA A 533 29.69 6.65 19.47
C ALA A 533 30.53 5.39 19.76
N LEU A 534 31.86 5.51 19.75
CA LEU A 534 32.76 4.40 20.12
C LEU A 534 32.58 3.99 21.58
N LYS A 535 32.41 4.97 22.48
CA LYS A 535 32.13 4.71 23.89
C LYS A 535 30.77 4.05 24.13
N LEU A 536 29.77 4.35 23.30
CA LEU A 536 28.47 3.68 23.32
C LEU A 536 28.64 2.21 22.90
N ALA A 537 29.30 1.96 21.76
CA ALA A 537 29.54 0.62 21.25
C ALA A 537 30.31 -0.29 22.23
N SER A 538 31.25 0.26 23.00
CA SER A 538 31.97 -0.53 24.01
C SER A 538 31.15 -0.86 25.26
N ARG A 539 30.08 -0.11 25.55
CA ARG A 539 29.21 -0.30 26.71
C ARG A 539 27.93 -1.08 26.39
N GLU A 540 27.52 -1.06 25.14
CA GLU A 540 26.27 -1.64 24.67
C GLU A 540 26.54 -2.86 23.78
N PRO A 541 26.60 -4.09 24.33
CA PRO A 541 26.99 -5.29 23.56
C PRO A 541 25.98 -5.66 22.45
N LEU A 542 24.77 -5.10 22.51
CA LEU A 542 23.74 -5.26 21.47
C LEU A 542 23.90 -4.26 20.32
N VAL A 543 24.81 -3.27 20.42
CA VAL A 543 25.05 -2.27 19.38
C VAL A 543 26.25 -2.67 18.53
N THR A 544 26.06 -2.70 17.21
CA THR A 544 27.14 -2.86 16.23
C THR A 544 27.28 -1.56 15.45
N LEU A 545 28.45 -0.93 15.49
CA LEU A 545 28.72 0.34 14.82
C LEU A 545 29.50 0.09 13.53
N SER A 546 28.98 0.57 12.41
CA SER A 546 29.67 0.55 11.11
C SER A 546 30.00 1.97 10.67
N LEU A 547 31.30 2.22 10.46
CA LEU A 547 31.85 3.52 10.07
C LEU A 547 32.25 3.48 8.59
N PRO A 548 31.72 4.37 7.73
CA PRO A 548 32.18 4.46 6.35
C PRO A 548 33.64 4.95 6.32
N PRO A 549 34.42 4.58 5.29
CA PRO A 549 35.80 5.01 5.18
C PRO A 549 35.88 6.56 5.11
N ALA A 550 36.70 7.14 5.97
CA ALA A 550 36.96 8.58 6.01
C ALA A 550 37.95 9.02 4.92
N TYR A 551 38.83 8.11 4.52
CA TYR A 551 39.87 8.27 3.50
C TYR A 551 39.83 7.11 2.51
N ALA A 552 40.44 7.30 1.33
CA ALA A 552 40.60 6.23 0.35
C ALA A 552 41.67 5.18 0.76
N ASP A 553 42.49 5.52 1.75
CA ASP A 553 43.55 4.67 2.28
C ASP A 553 43.09 3.96 3.57
N ASP A 554 43.09 2.63 3.54
CA ASP A 554 42.64 1.77 4.65
C ASP A 554 43.54 1.90 5.89
N ASP A 555 44.85 2.12 5.69
CA ASP A 555 45.80 2.31 6.79
C ASP A 555 45.53 3.64 7.53
N ALA A 556 45.18 4.69 6.78
CA ALA A 556 44.78 5.97 7.34
C ALA A 556 43.46 5.87 8.13
N ASN A 557 42.47 5.14 7.63
CA ASN A 557 41.21 4.89 8.34
C ASN A 557 41.44 4.10 9.64
N THR A 558 42.25 3.05 9.57
CA THR A 558 42.61 2.22 10.73
C THR A 558 43.36 3.04 11.78
N THR A 559 44.32 3.86 11.36
CA THR A 559 45.08 4.75 12.24
C THR A 559 44.17 5.77 12.94
N LEU A 560 43.23 6.37 12.22
CA LEU A 560 42.25 7.30 12.78
C LEU A 560 41.40 6.62 13.86
N ALA A 561 40.83 5.44 13.55
CA ALA A 561 39.98 4.71 14.47
C ALA A 561 40.74 4.26 15.74
N LEU A 562 41.93 3.68 15.60
CA LEU A 562 42.79 3.29 16.73
C LEU A 562 43.18 4.50 17.58
N GLY A 563 43.47 5.65 16.96
CA GLY A 563 43.76 6.89 17.67
C GLY A 563 42.59 7.40 18.49
N LEU A 564 41.35 7.23 18.02
CA LEU A 564 40.13 7.58 18.77
C LEU A 564 39.86 6.59 19.91
N LEU A 565 40.06 5.28 19.69
CA LEU A 565 39.93 4.26 20.73
C LEU A 565 40.92 4.48 21.87
N ALA A 566 42.19 4.73 21.56
CA ALA A 566 43.23 4.96 22.57
C ALA A 566 42.90 6.12 23.52
N GLN A 567 42.25 7.18 23.01
CA GLN A 567 41.81 8.31 23.84
C GLN A 567 40.71 7.95 24.84
N LEU A 568 39.92 6.92 24.55
CA LEU A 568 38.89 6.39 25.45
C LEU A 568 39.45 5.32 26.40
N GLY A 569 40.75 4.99 26.29
CA GLY A 569 41.34 3.83 26.97
C GLY A 569 40.81 2.51 26.41
N LEU A 570 40.38 2.49 25.15
CA LEU A 570 39.89 1.32 24.44
C LEU A 570 40.93 0.82 23.42
N ASP A 571 40.81 -0.45 23.06
CA ASP A 571 41.59 -1.14 22.04
C ASP A 571 40.67 -2.03 21.18
N PRO A 572 41.17 -2.70 20.12
CA PRO A 572 40.34 -3.57 19.29
C PRO A 572 39.69 -4.77 20.01
N GLU A 573 40.16 -5.14 21.20
CA GLU A 573 39.61 -6.27 21.97
C GLU A 573 38.45 -5.85 22.89
N ASN A 574 38.42 -4.58 23.32
CA ASN A 574 37.42 -4.06 24.26
C ASN A 574 36.55 -2.90 23.72
N CYS A 575 36.70 -2.53 22.44
CA CYS A 575 35.91 -1.47 21.81
C CYS A 575 34.46 -1.87 21.45
N GLY A 576 34.07 -3.11 21.72
CA GLY A 576 32.77 -3.66 21.35
C GLY A 576 32.73 -4.13 19.90
N GLN A 577 31.58 -4.00 19.24
CA GLN A 577 31.39 -4.43 17.85
C GLN A 577 31.48 -3.21 16.92
N VAL A 578 32.69 -2.82 16.55
CA VAL A 578 32.95 -1.68 15.64
C VAL A 578 33.62 -2.18 14.36
N SER A 579 33.09 -1.78 13.20
CA SER A 579 33.69 -2.05 11.88
C SER A 579 33.90 -0.78 11.08
N ILE A 580 34.95 -0.77 10.26
CA ILE A 580 35.14 0.22 9.19
C ILE A 580 34.71 -0.46 7.88
N GLU A 581 33.80 0.15 7.13
CA GLU A 581 33.32 -0.39 5.86
C GLU A 581 34.46 -0.44 4.84
N LEU A 582 34.60 -1.55 4.12
CA LEU A 582 35.42 -1.59 2.92
C LEU A 582 34.59 -1.07 1.74
N ALA A 583 35.23 -0.37 0.80
CA ALA A 583 34.56 0.27 -0.34
C ALA A 583 33.73 -0.69 -1.22
N SER A 584 33.90 -2.01 -1.07
CA SER A 584 33.23 -3.06 -1.87
C SER A 584 32.40 -4.07 -1.06
N SER A 585 32.33 -3.97 0.27
CA SER A 585 31.62 -4.96 1.10
C SER A 585 30.50 -4.30 1.89
N PHE A 586 29.28 -4.38 1.34
CA PHE A 586 28.07 -4.16 2.12
C PHE A 586 27.64 -5.49 2.75
N VAL A 587 27.33 -5.49 4.04
CA VAL A 587 26.72 -6.63 4.72
C VAL A 587 25.23 -6.37 4.82
N ASP A 588 24.43 -7.17 4.12
CA ASP A 588 22.97 -7.10 4.16
C ASP A 588 22.40 -7.31 5.58
N GLY A 589 21.31 -6.59 5.89
CA GLY A 589 20.56 -6.64 7.16
C GLY A 589 19.97 -5.28 7.54
N VAL A 590 19.21 -5.19 8.63
CA VAL A 590 18.69 -3.88 9.09
C VAL A 590 19.81 -3.00 9.59
N VAL A 591 19.86 -1.77 9.08
CA VAL A 591 20.94 -0.80 9.28
C VAL A 591 20.32 0.54 9.63
N PHE A 592 20.33 0.89 10.91
CA PHE A 592 19.88 2.20 11.37
C PHE A 592 20.92 3.26 10.96
N ASN A 593 20.57 4.11 9.98
CA ASN A 593 21.46 5.16 9.50
C ASN A 593 21.44 6.36 10.43
N VAL A 594 22.62 6.81 10.86
CA VAL A 594 22.77 7.92 11.81
C VAL A 594 23.70 8.97 11.25
N ALA A 595 23.20 10.19 11.12
CA ALA A 595 24.02 11.35 10.86
C ALA A 595 24.92 11.65 12.07
N PRO A 596 26.14 12.20 11.88
CA PRO A 596 27.06 12.52 12.97
C PRO A 596 26.61 13.77 13.76
N ASP A 597 25.37 13.76 14.27
CA ASP A 597 24.76 14.77 15.13
C ASP A 597 24.32 14.18 16.49
N PRO A 598 24.18 15.00 17.54
CA PRO A 598 23.85 14.51 18.88
C PRO A 598 22.54 13.73 18.97
N ASN A 599 21.50 14.14 18.23
CA ASN A 599 20.16 13.57 18.30
C ASN A 599 20.15 12.13 17.76
N GLY A 600 20.90 11.88 16.69
CA GLY A 600 21.01 10.56 16.10
C GLY A 600 21.59 9.53 17.06
N LEU A 601 22.60 9.92 17.86
CA LEU A 601 23.23 9.01 18.82
C LEU A 601 22.40 8.81 20.10
N ASP A 602 21.69 9.84 20.56
CA ASP A 602 20.73 9.73 21.67
C ASP A 602 19.66 8.67 21.36
N ARG A 603 19.17 8.64 20.12
CA ARG A 603 18.19 7.65 19.65
C ARG A 603 18.76 6.23 19.63
N VAL A 604 20.00 6.04 19.18
CA VAL A 604 20.68 4.73 19.24
C VAL A 604 20.75 4.22 20.69
N GLU A 605 21.16 5.09 21.60
CA GLU A 605 21.28 4.76 23.03
C GLU A 605 19.92 4.45 23.66
N SER A 606 18.86 5.10 23.21
CA SER A 606 17.48 4.82 23.64
C SER A 606 16.98 3.46 23.15
N ILE A 607 17.14 3.15 21.85
CA ILE A 607 16.78 1.83 21.28
C ILE A 607 17.57 0.72 21.97
N ALA A 608 18.89 0.90 22.17
CA ALA A 608 19.71 -0.10 22.83
C ALA A 608 19.24 -0.40 24.27
N ARG A 609 18.80 0.64 25.00
CA ARG A 609 18.22 0.48 26.34
C ARG A 609 16.89 -0.27 26.30
N ALA A 610 15.98 0.07 25.38
CA ALA A 610 14.72 -0.64 25.20
C ALA A 610 14.96 -2.13 24.85
N LEU A 611 15.89 -2.39 23.92
CA LEU A 611 16.25 -3.73 23.50
C LEU A 611 16.83 -4.57 24.64
N ARG A 612 17.69 -3.98 25.47
CA ARG A 612 18.24 -4.65 26.65
C ARG A 612 17.16 -4.98 27.68
N ARG A 613 16.25 -4.05 27.95
CA ARG A 613 15.13 -4.23 28.89
C ARG A 613 14.29 -5.44 28.48
N ASP A 614 13.97 -5.53 27.20
CA ASP A 614 13.07 -6.56 26.67
C ASP A 614 13.77 -7.92 26.46
N TRP A 615 15.10 -7.94 26.30
CA TRP A 615 15.92 -9.18 26.22
C TRP A 615 16.25 -9.81 27.58
N GLN A 616 16.22 -9.04 28.67
CA GLN A 616 16.51 -9.53 30.02
C GLN A 616 15.28 -10.09 30.75
N LEU A 617 14.10 -9.99 30.13
CA LEU A 617 12.85 -10.65 30.51
C LEU A 617 12.73 -11.98 29.75
#